data_AF-A0A6J8EGR8-F1
#
_entry.id   AF-A0A6J8EGR8-F1
#
_cell.length_a   1.000
_cell.length_b   1.000
_cell.length_c   1.000
_cell.angle_alpha   90.00
_cell.angle_beta   90.00
_cell.angle_gamma   90.00
#
_symmetry.space_group_name_H-M   'P 1'
#
loop_
_entity.id
_entity.type
_entity.pdbx_description
1 polymer ?
#
loop_
_entity_poly.entity_id
_entity_poly.type
_entity_poly.pdbx_seq_one_letter_code
_entity_poly.pdbx_strand_id
1 'polypeptide(L)'
;MYGPHLANDGRTYTRGILNGKSQGQCSHTGLYSNVFWWAVNLEVESVIKRITIYRRTDCCTDRLRDFDVLVYNPAQASWNNYDRGTPELWHRQTGPSPPILNVTCGDGQVKGRFVKIIMEKNYVYIDHSLCLCEVEVYGRTKSGELDIRNPRICSSKVY
;
A
#
# COMPACT_ATOMS: atom_id res chain seq x y z
N MET A 1 -15.93 -0.07 -12.27
CA MET A 1 -15.02 1.06 -11.98
C MET A 1 -14.49 0.89 -10.56
N TYR A 2 -13.44 0.09 -10.37
CA TYR A 2 -12.70 -0.09 -9.10
C TYR A 2 -11.28 -0.62 -9.37
N GLY A 3 -10.71 -0.25 -10.51
CA GLY A 3 -9.46 -0.85 -10.98
C GLY A 3 -8.31 -0.54 -10.02
N PRO A 4 -7.25 -1.39 -10.01
CA PRO A 4 -6.10 -1.17 -9.15
C PRO A 4 -5.36 0.15 -9.48
N HIS A 5 -5.48 0.65 -10.72
CA HIS A 5 -4.89 1.91 -11.15
C HIS A 5 -5.39 3.14 -10.37
N LEU A 6 -6.57 3.05 -9.74
CA LEU A 6 -7.15 4.16 -8.97
C LEU A 6 -6.41 4.44 -7.68
N ALA A 7 -5.55 3.53 -7.20
CA ALA A 7 -4.74 3.76 -6.02
C ALA A 7 -3.37 4.36 -6.36
N ASN A 8 -3.11 4.70 -7.62
CA ASN A 8 -1.89 5.36 -8.06
C ASN A 8 -2.15 6.27 -9.27
N ASP A 9 -3.31 6.92 -9.30
CA ASP A 9 -3.72 7.81 -10.41
C ASP A 9 -3.39 9.28 -10.16
N GLY A 10 -2.80 9.60 -9.00
CA GLY A 10 -2.42 10.95 -8.58
C GLY A 10 -3.54 11.71 -7.86
N ARG A 11 -4.66 11.06 -7.52
CA ARG A 11 -5.81 11.73 -6.87
C ARG A 11 -5.97 11.27 -5.43
N THR A 12 -5.70 12.18 -4.49
CA THR A 12 -5.82 11.91 -3.05
C THR A 12 -7.25 12.02 -2.51
N TYR A 13 -8.28 11.99 -3.36
CA TYR A 13 -9.68 12.07 -2.92
C TYR A 13 -10.10 10.79 -2.19
N THR A 14 -10.43 10.91 -0.90
CA THR A 14 -10.75 9.75 -0.05
C THR A 14 -12.24 9.43 0.06
N ARG A 15 -13.09 10.11 -0.72
CA ARG A 15 -14.56 9.98 -0.67
C ARG A 15 -15.07 9.10 -1.80
N GLY A 16 -15.11 7.80 -1.55
CA GLY A 16 -15.49 6.81 -2.56
C GLY A 16 -16.96 6.87 -3.02
N ILE A 17 -17.85 7.51 -2.24
CA ILE A 17 -19.28 7.76 -2.53
C ILE A 17 -19.59 9.27 -2.42
N LEU A 18 -20.19 9.81 -3.48
CA LEU A 18 -20.89 11.10 -3.48
C LEU A 18 -22.35 10.87 -3.87
N ASN A 19 -23.29 11.43 -3.11
CA ASN A 19 -24.73 11.33 -3.36
C ASN A 19 -25.23 9.89 -3.60
N GLY A 20 -24.75 8.94 -2.81
CA GLY A 20 -25.11 7.52 -2.90
C GLY A 20 -24.50 6.77 -4.09
N LYS A 21 -23.67 7.40 -4.92
CA LYS A 21 -23.00 6.78 -6.07
C LYS A 21 -21.50 6.69 -5.86
N SER A 22 -20.93 5.54 -6.19
CA SER A 22 -19.47 5.41 -6.21
C SER A 22 -18.88 6.29 -7.29
N GLN A 23 -17.81 7.01 -6.94
CA GLN A 23 -17.16 7.97 -7.83
C GLN A 23 -15.98 7.38 -8.60
N GLY A 24 -15.68 6.09 -8.41
CA GLY A 24 -14.50 5.47 -9.02
C GLY A 24 -13.19 6.15 -8.59
N GLN A 25 -13.14 6.66 -7.36
CA GLN A 25 -11.98 7.37 -6.80
C GLN A 25 -11.03 6.47 -6.00
N CYS A 26 -11.50 5.30 -5.59
CA CYS A 26 -10.69 4.37 -4.82
C CYS A 26 -10.72 3.00 -5.48
N SER A 27 -9.58 2.32 -5.45
CA SER A 27 -9.49 0.91 -5.79
C SER A 27 -10.30 0.07 -4.80
N HIS A 28 -10.77 -1.09 -5.24
CA HIS A 28 -11.51 -2.02 -4.38
C HIS A 28 -11.34 -3.45 -4.89
N THR A 29 -10.94 -4.38 -4.01
CA THR A 29 -10.89 -5.81 -4.35
C THR A 29 -12.28 -6.43 -4.36
N GLY A 30 -12.43 -7.65 -4.90
CA GLY A 30 -13.65 -8.44 -4.63
C GLY A 30 -13.82 -8.75 -3.14
N LEU A 31 -15.03 -9.15 -2.74
CA LEU A 31 -15.37 -9.52 -1.35
C LEU A 31 -15.12 -11.02 -1.05
N TYR A 32 -14.99 -11.84 -2.08
CA TYR A 32 -14.94 -13.31 -1.98
C TYR A 32 -13.51 -13.87 -2.06
N SER A 33 -12.57 -13.22 -1.38
CA SER A 33 -11.21 -13.73 -1.21
C SER A 33 -10.89 -13.90 0.28
N ASN A 34 -9.87 -14.69 0.58
CA ASN A 34 -9.28 -14.76 1.92
C ASN A 34 -8.03 -13.89 2.05
N VAL A 35 -7.50 -13.42 0.92
CA VAL A 35 -6.34 -12.53 0.84
C VAL A 35 -6.63 -11.44 -0.17
N PHE A 36 -6.49 -10.19 0.25
CA PHE A 36 -6.72 -9.00 -0.55
C PHE A 36 -5.41 -8.27 -0.70
N TRP A 37 -5.04 -7.91 -1.92
CA TRP A 37 -3.79 -7.21 -2.14
C TRP A 37 -3.87 -6.22 -3.30
N TRP A 38 -3.00 -5.23 -3.21
CA TRP A 38 -2.69 -4.30 -4.27
C TRP A 38 -1.18 -4.21 -4.38
N ALA A 39 -0.65 -4.08 -5.60
CA ALA A 39 0.77 -3.93 -5.82
C ALA A 39 1.08 -2.98 -6.98
N VAL A 40 2.22 -2.29 -6.87
CA VAL A 40 2.75 -1.41 -7.92
C VAL A 40 4.16 -1.82 -8.29
N ASN A 41 4.48 -1.75 -9.58
CA ASN A 41 5.82 -1.86 -10.14
C ASN A 41 6.39 -0.46 -10.36
N LEU A 42 7.46 -0.11 -9.67
CA LEU A 42 8.16 1.17 -9.80
C LEU A 42 9.05 1.26 -11.05
N GLU A 43 8.96 0.27 -11.94
CA GLU A 43 9.70 0.07 -13.19
C GLU A 43 11.19 -0.21 -13.02
N VAL A 44 11.85 0.53 -12.13
CA VAL A 44 13.28 0.43 -11.81
C VAL A 44 13.48 0.16 -10.31
N GLU A 45 14.61 -0.48 -9.97
CA GLU A 45 15.00 -0.62 -8.58
C GLU A 45 15.17 0.77 -7.95
N SER A 46 14.44 0.99 -6.86
CA SER A 46 14.36 2.26 -6.17
C SER A 46 14.70 2.08 -4.69
N VAL A 47 15.25 3.13 -4.11
CA VAL A 47 15.43 3.27 -2.67
C VAL A 47 14.20 4.01 -2.13
N ILE A 48 13.23 3.25 -1.63
CA ILE A 48 11.94 3.73 -1.13
C ILE A 48 12.13 4.24 0.30
N LYS A 49 11.70 5.47 0.59
CA LYS A 49 11.83 6.12 1.90
C LYS A 49 10.53 6.25 2.68
N ARG A 50 9.42 6.47 1.96
CA ARG A 50 8.10 6.67 2.56
C ARG A 50 7.03 6.13 1.63
N ILE A 51 6.01 5.51 2.18
CA ILE A 51 4.78 5.16 1.46
C ILE A 51 3.63 5.87 2.16
N THR A 52 2.80 6.60 1.42
CA THR A 52 1.60 7.23 1.97
C THR A 52 0.38 6.52 1.46
N ILE A 53 -0.46 6.05 2.38
CA ILE A 53 -1.67 5.30 2.06
C ILE A 53 -2.87 6.13 2.47
N TYR A 54 -3.71 6.46 1.51
CA TYR A 54 -4.97 7.16 1.71
C TYR A 54 -6.10 6.14 1.72
N ARG A 55 -6.72 5.96 2.89
CA ARG A 55 -7.88 5.09 2.99
C ARG A 55 -9.14 5.81 2.57
N ARG A 56 -10.18 5.02 2.32
CA ARG A 56 -11.54 5.53 2.18
C ARG A 56 -12.05 6.12 3.49
N THR A 57 -12.79 7.24 3.42
CA THR A 57 -13.18 8.04 4.60
C THR A 57 -14.69 8.25 4.78
N ASP A 58 -15.49 8.02 3.75
CA ASP A 58 -16.92 8.32 3.70
C ASP A 58 -17.83 7.17 4.14
N CYS A 59 -17.35 5.92 4.07
CA CYS A 59 -17.99 4.75 4.66
C CYS A 59 -16.98 3.62 4.81
N CYS A 60 -17.36 2.57 5.56
CA CYS A 60 -16.57 1.34 5.66
C CYS A 60 -15.12 1.59 6.12
N THR A 61 -14.94 2.61 6.96
CA THR A 61 -13.62 3.15 7.34
C THR A 61 -12.76 2.14 8.07
N ASP A 62 -13.41 1.17 8.72
CA ASP A 62 -12.73 0.14 9.51
C ASP A 62 -12.27 -1.05 8.66
N ARG A 63 -12.56 -1.07 7.35
CA ARG A 63 -12.15 -2.18 6.48
C ARG A 63 -10.65 -2.23 6.22
N LEU A 64 -9.99 -1.08 6.09
CA LEU A 64 -8.53 -1.05 5.94
C LEU A 64 -7.90 -1.14 7.33
N ARG A 65 -7.51 -2.36 7.70
CA ARG A 65 -6.95 -2.71 9.01
C ARG A 65 -6.08 -3.95 8.89
N ASP A 66 -5.26 -4.20 9.90
CA ASP A 66 -4.54 -5.48 10.05
C ASP A 66 -3.83 -5.93 8.75
N PHE A 67 -3.06 -5.02 8.13
CA PHE A 67 -2.43 -5.24 6.83
C PHE A 67 -0.92 -5.04 6.88
N ASP A 68 -0.21 -5.70 5.96
CA ASP A 68 1.23 -5.61 5.79
C ASP A 68 1.58 -4.80 4.53
N VAL A 69 2.64 -4.00 4.62
CA VAL A 69 3.31 -3.37 3.49
C VAL A 69 4.60 -4.13 3.24
N LEU A 70 4.68 -4.76 2.08
CA LEU A 70 5.78 -5.60 1.64
C LEU A 70 6.55 -4.90 0.51
N VAL A 71 7.86 -4.99 0.54
CA VAL A 71 8.73 -4.49 -0.52
C VAL A 71 9.56 -5.64 -1.09
N TYR A 72 9.52 -5.78 -2.42
CA TYR A 72 10.26 -6.82 -3.14
C TYR A 72 11.38 -6.19 -3.98
N ASN A 73 12.57 -6.77 -3.90
CA ASN A 73 13.71 -6.45 -4.76
C ASN A 73 13.85 -7.47 -5.91
N PRO A 74 13.82 -7.04 -7.19
CA PRO A 74 13.90 -7.94 -8.36
C PRO A 74 15.26 -8.60 -8.60
N ALA A 75 16.30 -8.35 -7.79
CA ALA A 75 17.50 -9.19 -7.85
C ALA A 75 17.15 -10.70 -7.75
N GLN A 76 15.93 -11.03 -7.29
CA GLN A 76 15.39 -12.38 -7.20
C GLN A 76 14.13 -12.66 -8.05
N ALA A 77 13.64 -11.76 -8.93
CA ALA A 77 12.37 -12.02 -9.65
C ALA A 77 12.10 -11.24 -10.96
N SER A 78 11.46 -11.92 -11.93
CA SER A 78 10.76 -11.33 -13.08
C SER A 78 9.30 -10.96 -12.72
N TRP A 79 8.58 -10.20 -13.57
CA TRP A 79 7.16 -9.84 -13.32
C TRP A 79 6.27 -11.07 -13.07
N ASN A 80 6.59 -12.22 -13.64
CA ASN A 80 5.79 -13.44 -13.48
C ASN A 80 6.05 -14.18 -12.16
N ASN A 81 7.07 -13.78 -11.39
CA ASN A 81 7.47 -14.41 -10.13
C ASN A 81 7.84 -13.38 -9.05
N TYR A 82 7.39 -12.12 -9.17
CA TYR A 82 7.77 -11.03 -8.26
C TYR A 82 7.42 -11.34 -6.80
N ASP A 83 6.40 -12.16 -6.58
CA ASP A 83 5.89 -12.62 -5.30
C ASP A 83 6.56 -13.90 -4.77
N ARG A 84 7.42 -14.55 -5.56
CA ARG A 84 8.19 -15.75 -5.15
C ARG A 84 9.51 -15.43 -4.45
N GLY A 85 9.99 -14.19 -4.57
CA GLY A 85 11.10 -13.70 -3.76
C GLY A 85 10.66 -13.51 -2.30
N THR A 86 11.61 -13.51 -1.37
CA THR A 86 11.31 -13.22 0.03
C THR A 86 11.08 -11.70 0.18
N PRO A 87 9.86 -11.23 0.48
CA PRO A 87 9.63 -9.80 0.68
C PRO A 87 10.30 -9.31 1.96
N GLU A 88 10.70 -8.05 1.96
CA GLU A 88 10.95 -7.34 3.19
C GLU A 88 9.60 -6.84 3.74
N LEU A 89 9.24 -7.26 4.95
CA LEU A 89 8.12 -6.68 5.69
C LEU A 89 8.52 -5.27 6.13
N TRP A 90 8.02 -4.26 5.42
CA TRP A 90 8.36 -2.87 5.67
C TRP A 90 7.49 -2.26 6.77
N HIS A 91 6.21 -2.64 6.84
CA HIS A 91 5.31 -2.16 7.88
C HIS A 91 4.18 -3.15 8.14
N ARG A 92 3.75 -3.21 9.40
CA ARG A 92 2.57 -3.93 9.84
C ARG A 92 1.64 -2.95 10.53
N GLN A 93 0.47 -2.74 9.94
CA GLN A 93 -0.63 -2.03 10.59
C GLN A 93 -1.40 -3.04 11.43
N THR A 94 -1.59 -2.73 12.72
CA THR A 94 -2.54 -3.45 13.59
C THR A 94 -3.72 -2.55 13.91
N GLY A 95 -4.92 -3.10 13.90
CA GLY A 95 -6.16 -2.32 14.03
C GLY A 95 -6.46 -1.44 12.81
N PRO A 96 -7.50 -0.58 12.92
CA PRO A 96 -7.92 0.32 11.85
C PRO A 96 -6.84 1.31 11.42
N SER A 97 -6.69 1.50 10.12
CA SER A 97 -5.80 2.51 9.55
C SER A 97 -6.32 3.93 9.82
N PRO A 98 -5.45 4.92 10.08
CA PRO A 98 -5.84 6.33 10.03
C PRO A 98 -6.28 6.74 8.60
N PRO A 99 -7.00 7.86 8.43
CA PRO A 99 -7.37 8.39 7.10
C PRO A 99 -6.20 8.46 6.10
N ILE A 100 -5.05 8.88 6.60
CA ILE A 100 -3.78 8.96 5.87
C ILE A 100 -2.73 8.29 6.75
N LEU A 101 -2.13 7.21 6.25
CA LEU A 101 -1.03 6.51 6.92
C LEU A 101 0.28 6.82 6.21
N ASN A 102 1.23 7.42 6.93
CA ASN A 102 2.60 7.58 6.47
C ASN A 102 3.44 6.42 7.01
N VAL A 103 3.91 5.57 6.11
CA VAL A 103 4.76 4.42 6.43
C VAL A 103 6.22 4.78 6.19
N THR A 104 7.03 4.72 7.25
CA THR A 104 8.48 4.95 7.25
C THR A 104 9.16 4.02 8.27
N CYS A 105 10.37 3.52 7.99
CA CYS A 105 11.14 2.65 8.91
C CYS A 105 12.56 3.14 9.18
N GLY A 106 13.18 2.62 10.25
CA GLY A 106 14.37 3.14 10.95
C GLY A 106 15.55 3.60 10.08
N ASP A 107 16.05 2.76 9.18
CA ASP A 107 17.18 3.09 8.26
C ASP A 107 16.78 4.14 7.19
N GLY A 108 15.50 4.52 7.20
CA GLY A 108 14.87 5.53 6.37
C GLY A 108 14.61 5.09 4.94
N GLN A 109 15.00 3.86 4.58
CA GLN A 109 14.97 3.41 3.20
C GLN A 109 15.03 1.89 3.04
N VAL A 110 14.25 1.35 2.10
CA VAL A 110 14.32 -0.03 1.61
C VAL A 110 14.56 -0.04 0.12
N LYS A 111 15.39 -0.99 -0.34
CA LYS A 111 15.59 -1.20 -1.78
C LYS A 111 14.51 -2.13 -2.31
N GLY A 112 13.77 -1.66 -3.31
CA GLY A 112 12.76 -2.48 -3.97
C GLY A 112 12.29 -1.90 -5.28
N ARG A 113 11.59 -2.72 -6.05
CA ARG A 113 10.88 -2.31 -7.27
C ARG A 113 9.38 -2.53 -7.13
N PHE A 114 8.96 -3.51 -6.34
CA PHE A 114 7.55 -3.76 -6.12
C PHE A 114 7.17 -3.41 -4.69
N VAL A 115 6.09 -2.66 -4.54
CA VAL A 115 5.44 -2.40 -3.26
C VAL A 115 4.11 -3.13 -3.29
N LYS A 116 3.82 -3.91 -2.25
CA LYS A 116 2.56 -4.66 -2.11
C LYS A 116 1.93 -4.34 -0.76
N ILE A 117 0.65 -3.99 -0.78
CA ILE A 117 -0.19 -3.88 0.41
C ILE A 117 -1.05 -5.13 0.43
N ILE A 118 -0.97 -5.91 1.51
CA ILE A 118 -1.66 -7.19 1.63
C ILE A 118 -2.42 -7.24 2.96
N MET A 119 -3.66 -7.68 2.88
CA MET A 119 -4.57 -7.82 4.02
C MET A 119 -5.20 -9.21 3.95
N GLU A 120 -5.13 -9.95 5.04
CA GLU A 120 -5.83 -11.22 5.17
C GLU A 120 -7.25 -11.00 5.68
N LYS A 121 -8.15 -11.93 5.37
CA LYS A 121 -9.53 -11.86 5.83
C LYS A 121 -9.61 -12.05 7.34
N ASN A 122 -10.22 -11.09 8.02
CA ASN A 122 -10.56 -11.20 9.43
C ASN A 122 -12.03 -11.65 9.56
N TYR A 123 -12.28 -12.92 9.90
CA TYR A 123 -13.63 -13.49 9.91
C TYR A 123 -14.61 -12.84 10.90
N VAL A 124 -14.17 -11.89 11.72
CA VAL A 124 -15.04 -11.06 12.58
C VAL A 124 -15.92 -10.10 11.77
N TYR A 125 -15.50 -9.63 10.58
CA TYR A 125 -16.33 -8.73 9.75
C TYR A 125 -16.82 -9.41 8.46
N ILE A 126 -18.05 -9.10 8.08
CA ILE A 126 -18.75 -9.81 7.00
C ILE A 126 -18.40 -9.30 5.59
N ASP A 127 -17.92 -8.06 5.47
CA ASP A 127 -17.55 -7.44 4.19
C ASP A 127 -16.07 -7.04 4.16
N HIS A 128 -15.21 -7.97 3.76
CA HIS A 128 -13.78 -7.71 3.64
C HIS A 128 -13.39 -7.32 2.23
N SER A 129 -12.74 -6.18 2.11
CA SER A 129 -12.14 -5.71 0.87
C SER A 129 -11.00 -4.78 1.19
N LEU A 130 -9.93 -4.89 0.41
CA LEU A 130 -8.89 -3.88 0.39
C LEU A 130 -9.40 -2.71 -0.46
N CYS A 131 -9.51 -1.54 0.15
CA CYS A 131 -9.92 -0.31 -0.51
C CYS A 131 -8.87 0.78 -0.25
N LEU A 132 -8.15 1.14 -1.30
CA LEU A 132 -7.09 2.14 -1.27
C LEU A 132 -7.49 3.27 -2.21
N CYS A 133 -7.58 4.49 -1.70
CA CYS A 133 -7.91 5.66 -2.51
C CYS A 133 -6.68 6.23 -3.19
N GLU A 134 -5.52 6.19 -2.53
CA GLU A 134 -4.26 6.54 -3.16
C GLU A 134 -3.10 5.89 -2.38
N VAL A 135 -2.04 5.55 -3.09
CA VAL A 135 -0.77 5.04 -2.57
C VAL A 135 0.36 5.77 -3.26
N GLU A 136 1.03 6.63 -2.50
CA GLU A 136 2.17 7.40 -3.00
C GLU A 136 3.46 6.76 -2.48
N VAL A 137 4.36 6.38 -3.39
CA VAL A 137 5.67 5.82 -3.04
C VAL A 137 6.75 6.87 -3.27
N TYR A 138 7.43 7.26 -2.20
CA TYR A 138 8.46 8.29 -2.20
C TYR A 138 9.83 7.63 -2.04
N GLY A 139 10.75 7.89 -2.98
CA GLY A 139 12.08 7.27 -2.99
C GLY A 139 12.93 7.76 -4.16
N ARG A 140 14.19 7.32 -4.25
CA ARG A 140 15.10 7.67 -5.35
C ARG A 140 15.45 6.47 -6.21
N THR A 141 15.64 6.69 -7.49
CA THR A 141 16.23 5.70 -8.40
C THR A 141 17.77 5.77 -8.32
N LYS A 142 18.47 4.72 -8.79
CA LYS A 142 19.94 4.70 -8.86
C LYS A 142 20.53 5.73 -9.85
N SER A 143 19.73 6.29 -10.76
CA SER A 143 20.20 7.20 -11.82
C SER A 143 20.29 8.69 -11.42
N GLY A 144 19.89 9.06 -10.19
CA GLY A 144 20.02 10.42 -9.66
C GLY A 144 18.87 11.38 -10.01
N GLU A 145 18.37 12.10 -9.00
CA GLU A 145 17.48 13.28 -9.03
C GLU A 145 16.04 13.09 -9.55
N LEU A 146 14.99 13.10 -8.72
CA LEU A 146 14.39 14.31 -8.11
C LEU A 146 13.62 14.03 -6.78
N ASP A 147 13.80 14.99 -5.88
CA ASP A 147 13.12 15.39 -4.62
C ASP A 147 12.29 14.41 -3.75
N ILE A 148 12.87 13.98 -2.62
CA ILE A 148 12.25 13.08 -1.61
C ILE A 148 12.57 13.59 -0.20
N ARG A 149 11.81 14.60 0.26
CA ARG A 149 12.14 15.37 1.47
C ARG A 149 11.69 14.71 2.77
N ASN A 150 12.58 13.86 3.25
CA ASN A 150 13.03 13.73 4.65
C ASN A 150 12.27 12.78 5.62
N PRO A 151 12.91 11.70 6.11
CA PRO A 151 12.35 10.69 7.02
C PRO A 151 12.93 10.75 8.45
N ARG A 152 12.19 10.26 9.47
CA ARG A 152 12.74 9.62 10.71
C ARG A 152 11.72 8.69 11.43
N ILE A 153 12.12 7.41 11.59
CA ILE A 153 11.94 6.41 12.69
C ILE A 153 10.51 5.89 12.98
N CYS A 154 10.22 4.56 12.99
CA CYS A 154 10.46 3.64 14.12
C CYS A 154 10.37 2.13 13.78
N SER A 155 11.06 1.33 14.61
CA SER A 155 11.06 -0.13 14.64
C SER A 155 10.09 -0.68 15.70
N SER A 156 9.73 -1.96 15.59
CA SER A 156 9.90 -2.93 16.67
C SER A 156 9.67 -4.35 16.13
N LYS A 157 10.70 -5.20 16.20
CA LYS A 157 10.51 -6.65 16.36
C LYS A 157 10.32 -6.90 17.87
N VAL A 158 9.34 -7.71 18.24
CA VAL A 158 9.25 -8.32 19.57
C VAL A 158 8.88 -9.80 19.36
N TYR A 159 9.87 -10.65 19.66
CA TYR A 159 10.01 -12.12 19.61
C TYR A 159 9.72 -12.85 18.29
#